data_AF-A0A820QVM1-F1
#
_entry.id   AF-A0A820QVM1-F1
#
_cell.length_a   1.000
_cell.length_b   1.000
_cell.length_c   1.000
_cell.angle_alpha   90.00
_cell.angle_beta   90.00
_cell.angle_gamma   90.00
#
_symmetry.space_group_name_H-M   'P 1'
#
loop_
_entity.id
_entity.type
_entity.pdbx_description
1 polymer ?
#
loop_
_entity_poly.entity_id
_entity_poly.type
_entity_poly.pdbx_seq_one_letter_code
_entity_poly.pdbx_strand_id
1 'polypeptide(L)'
;LELEANQFVYQECSKADATFAAETLARFIEQLFYELNNQKKVDQQLVRSLESCKLDLRRFGAKYTADSSRPYFLGLHEKENTVIKATHKKKIENLSKGDIQLDSIDPKKVIQNISSKQLTDDEESILSKGLQFCIETKIKNQIEFKTDIELMAFSILKHLDKPEEKTLNTKLTDCIRRAANQALKINKNKKIINVKKNELIALKSLLKNKDIVIMKADKGSSCVVMDKQQYKSKVHELLSTGNSFRKMDEKDKTGKTNTIEHVIKTMEKKLDYRLTELKKAKKLNQDDYDFIKCTGSRCPVLFCQPKVHKNGMPLRPIISTTNSYSYKLAKYLKKMLEDARPKPKSYIKDSFSFAKLIQQQKPSKHDMMISLDVESLFTHVPVQEAIELAINIIMEKKKKEKSFTKLAEKDLRNLFELAVTNTPFRFYDQLYMQVDGVSMGSPLAPILADIFMNHVEQ
;
A
#
# COMPACT_ATOMS: atom_id res chain seq x y z
N LEU A 1 18.21 -41.52 32.67
CA LEU A 1 16.75 -41.51 32.38
C LEU A 1 16.14 -40.11 32.31
N GLU A 2 15.83 -39.39 33.41
CA GLU A 2 15.11 -38.08 33.31
C GLU A 2 15.94 -36.98 32.62
N LEU A 3 17.24 -36.89 32.91
CA LEU A 3 18.15 -35.92 32.28
C LEU A 3 18.29 -36.16 30.77
N GLU A 4 18.49 -37.41 30.37
CA GLU A 4 18.60 -37.83 28.96
C GLU A 4 17.28 -37.63 28.21
N ALA A 5 16.14 -37.95 28.85
CA ALA A 5 14.81 -37.68 28.30
C ALA A 5 14.59 -36.19 28.05
N ASN A 6 15.00 -35.32 28.98
CA ASN A 6 14.90 -33.87 28.80
C ASN A 6 15.80 -33.37 27.65
N GLN A 7 17.05 -33.86 27.57
CA GLN A 7 17.96 -33.51 26.46
C GLN A 7 17.42 -33.96 25.10
N PHE A 8 16.91 -35.19 25.01
CA PHE A 8 16.28 -35.72 23.79
C PHE A 8 15.10 -34.87 23.35
N VAL A 9 14.20 -34.50 24.28
CA VAL A 9 13.04 -33.63 24.00
C VAL A 9 13.49 -32.29 23.43
N TYR A 10 14.52 -31.67 24.01
CA TYR A 10 15.02 -30.37 23.56
C TYR A 10 15.60 -30.45 22.13
N GLN A 11 16.33 -31.52 21.82
CA GLN A 11 16.89 -31.76 20.49
C GLN A 11 15.79 -32.02 19.45
N GLU A 12 14.84 -32.90 19.73
CA GLU A 12 13.77 -33.21 18.77
C GLU A 12 12.82 -32.04 18.54
N CYS A 13 12.50 -31.25 19.57
CA CYS A 13 11.68 -30.04 19.42
C CYS A 13 12.38 -28.92 18.64
N SER A 14 13.72 -28.97 18.50
CA SER A 14 14.48 -28.01 17.70
C SER A 14 14.51 -28.33 16.21
N LYS A 15 14.10 -29.55 15.82
CA LYS A 15 13.99 -29.96 14.42
C LYS A 15 12.70 -29.40 13.82
N ALA A 16 12.77 -28.97 12.56
CA ALA A 16 11.63 -28.36 11.85
C ALA A 16 10.45 -29.33 11.64
N ASP A 17 10.71 -30.63 11.71
CA ASP A 17 9.75 -31.67 11.33
C ASP A 17 8.58 -31.82 12.32
N ALA A 18 7.37 -32.01 11.81
CA ALA A 18 6.13 -31.89 12.57
C ALA A 18 5.69 -33.17 13.32
N THR A 19 6.56 -34.17 13.37
CA THR A 19 6.22 -35.54 13.79
C THR A 19 6.48 -35.83 15.27
N PHE A 20 7.15 -34.95 16.01
CA PHE A 20 7.47 -35.19 17.43
C PHE A 20 6.23 -35.10 18.32
N ALA A 21 5.90 -36.18 19.03
CA ALA A 21 4.76 -36.28 19.94
C ALA A 21 5.15 -36.96 21.27
N ALA A 22 4.23 -36.97 22.24
CA ALA A 22 4.43 -37.67 23.52
C ALA A 22 4.76 -39.16 23.34
N GLU A 23 4.29 -39.78 22.25
CA GLU A 23 4.63 -41.16 21.90
C GLU A 23 6.11 -41.33 21.54
N THR A 24 6.72 -40.34 20.88
CA THR A 24 8.15 -40.35 20.56
C THR A 24 8.98 -40.36 21.84
N LEU A 25 8.58 -39.57 22.85
CA LEU A 25 9.20 -39.59 24.17
C LEU A 25 8.97 -40.93 24.89
N ALA A 26 7.76 -41.48 24.83
CA ALA A 26 7.44 -42.77 25.46
C ALA A 26 8.29 -43.91 24.90
N ARG A 27 8.47 -43.97 23.57
CA ARG A 27 9.32 -44.95 22.90
C ARG A 27 10.81 -44.77 23.25
N PHE A 28 11.28 -43.53 23.35
CA PHE A 28 12.65 -43.25 23.78
C PHE A 28 12.90 -43.71 25.22
N ILE A 29 11.98 -43.40 26.15
CA ILE A 29 12.07 -43.84 27.54
C ILE A 29 12.01 -45.37 27.64
N GLU A 30 11.15 -46.01 26.85
CA GLU A 30 11.05 -47.47 26.78
C GLU A 30 12.37 -48.12 26.32
N GLN A 31 12.97 -47.61 25.25
CA GLN A 31 14.25 -48.11 24.75
C GLN A 31 15.36 -47.98 25.81
N LEU A 32 15.50 -46.79 26.40
CA LEU A 32 16.49 -46.55 27.46
C LEU A 32 16.27 -47.47 28.67
N PHE A 33 15.02 -47.72 29.05
CA PHE A 33 14.70 -48.56 30.20
C PHE A 33 15.16 -50.01 29.99
N TYR A 34 14.92 -50.58 28.81
CA TYR A 34 15.33 -51.96 28.52
C TYR A 34 16.84 -52.09 28.33
N GLU A 35 17.49 -51.09 27.71
CA GLU A 35 18.95 -51.04 27.58
C GLU A 35 19.64 -50.97 28.96
N LEU A 36 19.15 -50.13 29.89
CA LEU A 36 19.74 -49.99 31.22
C LEU A 36 19.53 -51.22 32.12
N ASN A 37 18.42 -51.95 31.92
CA ASN A 37 18.06 -53.09 32.76
C ASN A 37 18.46 -54.45 32.15
N ASN A 38 19.10 -54.49 30.96
CA ASN A 38 19.45 -55.73 30.25
C ASN A 38 18.28 -56.72 30.09
N GLN A 39 17.06 -56.20 29.91
CA GLN A 39 15.83 -56.99 29.79
C GLN A 39 15.32 -56.97 28.34
N LYS A 40 14.80 -58.10 27.86
CA LYS A 40 14.10 -58.16 26.57
C LYS A 40 12.63 -57.78 26.76
N LYS A 41 12.07 -57.02 25.82
CA LYS A 41 10.66 -56.60 25.83
C LYS A 41 9.75 -57.84 25.83
N VAL A 42 8.93 -57.98 26.88
CA VAL A 42 8.07 -59.15 27.10
C VAL A 42 6.63 -58.90 26.63
N ASP A 43 6.20 -57.64 26.53
CA ASP A 43 4.82 -57.27 26.15
C ASP A 43 4.79 -55.97 25.30
N GLN A 44 3.66 -55.68 24.66
CA GLN A 44 3.47 -54.50 23.81
C GLN A 44 3.14 -53.21 24.59
N GLN A 45 3.02 -53.27 25.92
CA GLN A 45 2.75 -52.10 26.75
C GLN A 45 3.98 -51.18 26.90
N LEU A 46 3.76 -49.87 26.75
CA LEU A 46 4.80 -48.85 26.97
C LEU A 46 5.18 -48.78 28.46
N VAL A 47 6.48 -48.75 28.74
CA VAL A 47 7.04 -48.58 30.11
C VAL A 47 6.49 -47.34 30.82
N ARG A 48 6.22 -46.26 30.06
CA ARG A 48 5.62 -45.03 30.59
C ARG A 48 4.42 -44.65 29.72
N SER A 49 3.29 -44.39 30.37
CA SER A 49 2.06 -44.03 29.66
C SER A 49 2.21 -42.71 28.89
N LEU A 50 1.42 -42.56 27.83
CA LEU A 50 1.42 -41.34 27.01
C LEU A 50 1.01 -40.10 27.83
N GLU A 51 0.08 -40.26 28.79
CA GLU A 51 -0.34 -39.16 29.67
C GLU A 51 0.78 -38.72 30.62
N SER A 52 1.55 -39.67 31.17
CA SER A 52 2.74 -39.35 31.97
C SER A 52 3.81 -38.64 31.14
N CYS A 53 4.03 -39.07 29.89
CA CYS A 53 4.98 -38.40 29.00
C CYS A 53 4.54 -36.96 28.64
N LYS A 54 3.22 -36.71 28.49
CA LYS A 54 2.71 -35.33 28.32
C LYS A 54 2.95 -34.46 29.55
N LEU A 55 2.80 -35.02 30.75
CA LEU A 55 3.13 -34.34 32.01
C LEU A 55 4.63 -34.02 32.09
N ASP A 56 5.49 -34.96 31.73
CA ASP A 56 6.95 -34.74 31.71
C ASP A 56 7.35 -33.67 30.71
N LEU A 57 6.76 -33.67 29.51
CA LEU A 57 6.99 -32.62 28.50
C LEU A 57 6.63 -31.23 29.03
N ARG A 58 5.51 -31.10 29.75
CA ARG A 58 5.13 -29.84 30.42
C ARG A 58 6.13 -29.47 31.52
N ARG A 59 6.57 -30.45 32.32
CA ARG A 59 7.56 -30.25 33.39
C ARG A 59 8.91 -29.79 32.84
N PHE A 60 9.31 -30.32 31.70
CA PHE A 60 10.52 -29.88 30.99
C PHE A 60 10.39 -28.47 30.38
N GLY A 61 9.20 -27.88 30.40
CA GLY A 61 8.94 -26.51 29.95
C GLY A 61 8.28 -26.42 28.57
N ALA A 62 7.90 -27.56 27.98
CA ALA A 62 7.23 -27.58 26.70
C ALA A 62 5.76 -27.15 26.84
N LYS A 63 5.27 -26.42 25.84
CA LYS A 63 3.89 -25.97 25.73
C LYS A 63 3.23 -26.67 24.55
N TYR A 64 1.92 -26.82 24.63
CA TYR A 64 1.10 -27.37 23.57
C TYR A 64 0.19 -26.28 23.04
N THR A 65 -0.05 -26.26 21.73
CA THR A 65 -1.18 -25.50 21.19
C THR A 65 -2.46 -26.31 21.40
N ALA A 66 -3.61 -25.65 21.50
CA ALA A 66 -4.87 -26.31 21.84
C ALA A 66 -5.26 -27.43 20.86
N ASP A 67 -4.73 -27.41 19.63
CA ASP A 67 -5.09 -28.33 18.54
C ASP A 67 -3.92 -29.21 18.08
N SER A 68 -2.77 -29.18 18.77
CA SER A 68 -1.60 -29.95 18.38
C SER A 68 -1.12 -30.87 19.49
N SER A 69 -0.92 -32.14 19.14
CA SER A 69 -0.15 -33.08 19.95
C SER A 69 1.35 -32.77 19.97
N ARG A 70 1.82 -31.79 19.17
CA ARG A 70 3.21 -31.38 19.10
C ARG A 70 3.55 -30.37 20.21
N PRO A 71 4.53 -30.69 21.09
CA PRO A 71 5.07 -29.74 22.06
C PRO A 71 6.01 -28.72 21.40
N TYR A 72 6.10 -27.50 21.94
CA TYR A 72 7.04 -26.43 21.54
C TYR A 72 7.57 -25.62 22.74
N PHE A 73 8.71 -24.93 22.58
CA PHE A 73 9.31 -24.06 23.62
C PHE A 73 9.32 -22.60 23.19
N LEU A 74 8.95 -21.68 24.10
CA LEU A 74 8.84 -20.23 23.81
C LEU A 74 10.14 -19.57 23.30
N GLY A 75 11.31 -20.02 23.77
CA GLY A 75 12.60 -19.46 23.37
C GLY A 75 13.07 -19.83 21.96
N LEU A 76 12.46 -20.86 21.33
CA LEU A 76 12.85 -21.29 19.98
C LEU A 76 12.43 -20.26 18.90
N HIS A 77 11.27 -19.61 19.05
CA HIS A 77 10.82 -18.56 18.12
C HIS A 77 11.66 -17.26 18.22
N GLU A 78 12.19 -16.94 19.41
CA GLU A 78 13.13 -15.83 19.56
C GLU A 78 14.48 -16.15 18.91
N LYS A 79 14.93 -17.42 18.99
CA LYS A 79 16.08 -17.93 18.26
C LYS A 79 15.89 -17.86 16.75
N GLU A 80 14.75 -18.30 16.22
CA GLU A 80 14.41 -18.20 14.79
C GLU A 80 14.43 -16.74 14.30
N ASN A 81 13.82 -15.82 15.04
CA ASN A 81 13.84 -14.39 14.71
C ASN A 81 15.27 -13.82 14.70
N THR A 82 16.12 -14.27 15.62
CA THR A 82 17.52 -13.84 15.70
C THR A 82 18.33 -14.36 14.51
N VAL A 83 18.11 -15.61 14.11
CA VAL A 83 18.73 -16.22 12.92
C VAL A 83 18.27 -15.55 11.63
N ILE A 84 16.97 -15.25 11.52
CA ILE A 84 16.40 -14.52 10.38
C ILE A 84 17.03 -13.12 10.27
N LYS A 85 17.09 -12.37 11.39
CA LYS A 85 17.76 -11.06 11.42
C LYS A 85 19.23 -11.14 11.00
N ALA A 86 19.98 -12.11 11.53
CA ALA A 86 21.39 -12.32 11.16
C ALA A 86 21.55 -12.65 9.67
N THR A 87 20.65 -13.46 9.12
CA THR A 87 20.65 -13.83 7.69
C THR A 87 20.37 -12.63 6.80
N HIS A 88 19.38 -11.79 7.15
CA HIS A 88 19.08 -10.56 6.42
C HIS A 88 20.23 -9.55 6.50
N LYS A 89 20.86 -9.40 7.67
CA LYS A 89 22.03 -8.56 7.87
C LYS A 89 23.17 -8.97 6.94
N LYS A 90 23.51 -10.27 6.93
CA LYS A 90 24.55 -10.84 6.05
C LYS A 90 24.23 -10.68 4.56
N LYS A 91 22.96 -10.84 4.16
CA LYS A 91 22.53 -10.59 2.77
C LYS A 91 22.73 -9.13 2.37
N ILE A 92 22.38 -8.18 3.24
CA ILE A 92 22.55 -6.76 2.99
C ILE A 92 24.03 -6.39 2.89
N GLU A 93 24.87 -6.87 3.81
CA GLU A 93 26.33 -6.68 3.79
C GLU A 93 26.94 -7.21 2.48
N ASN A 94 26.54 -8.41 2.05
CA ASN A 94 27.00 -9.00 0.79
C ASN A 94 26.56 -8.23 -0.46
N LEU A 95 25.32 -7.72 -0.48
CA LEU A 95 24.79 -6.94 -1.60
C LEU A 95 25.43 -5.55 -1.70
N SER A 96 25.86 -4.98 -0.58
CA SER A 96 26.35 -3.62 -0.49
C SER A 96 27.87 -3.48 -0.57
N LYS A 97 28.62 -4.59 -0.57
CA LYS A 97 30.10 -4.61 -0.60
C LYS A 97 30.75 -3.76 0.51
N GLY A 98 30.14 -3.70 1.70
CA GLY A 98 30.68 -2.97 2.85
C GLY A 98 29.78 -2.97 4.08
N ASP A 99 30.33 -2.50 5.21
CA ASP A 99 29.65 -2.35 6.49
C ASP A 99 28.64 -1.19 6.43
N ILE A 100 27.40 -1.45 6.00
CA ILE A 100 26.33 -0.46 6.14
C ILE A 100 25.97 -0.39 7.62
N GLN A 101 26.38 0.69 8.30
CA GLN A 101 25.82 1.07 9.58
C GLN A 101 24.34 1.45 9.40
N LEU A 102 23.45 0.46 9.50
CA LEU A 102 22.00 0.63 9.39
C LEU A 102 21.43 1.54 10.50
N ASP A 103 22.17 1.74 11.59
CA ASP A 103 21.71 2.42 12.79
C ASP A 103 22.01 3.93 12.82
N SER A 104 22.81 4.46 11.90
CA SER A 104 23.14 5.89 11.83
C SER A 104 22.80 6.48 10.47
N ILE A 105 21.54 6.88 10.30
CA ILE A 105 21.16 7.75 9.18
C ILE A 105 21.61 9.15 9.54
N ASP A 106 22.49 9.74 8.71
CA ASP A 106 22.85 11.15 8.82
C ASP A 106 21.59 12.01 8.53
N PRO A 107 21.03 12.71 9.53
CA PRO A 107 19.81 13.49 9.35
C PRO A 107 19.95 14.53 8.24
N LYS A 108 21.15 15.08 8.03
CA LYS A 108 21.41 16.12 7.02
C LYS A 108 21.27 15.64 5.58
N LYS A 109 21.40 14.33 5.34
CA LYS A 109 21.22 13.74 4.00
C LYS A 109 19.76 13.47 3.68
N VAL A 110 18.94 13.24 4.69
CA VAL A 110 17.54 12.81 4.53
C VAL A 110 16.52 13.89 4.85
N ILE A 111 16.89 14.88 5.66
CA ILE A 111 16.07 16.04 6.00
C ILE A 111 16.56 17.24 5.22
N GLN A 112 15.66 17.86 4.48
CA GLN A 112 15.87 19.18 3.89
C GLN A 112 15.02 20.19 4.63
N ASN A 113 15.62 20.84 5.61
CA ASN A 113 14.98 21.94 6.32
C ASN A 113 15.19 23.24 5.54
N ILE A 114 14.12 23.74 4.95
CA ILE A 114 14.06 24.99 4.20
C ILE A 114 13.13 26.01 4.88
N SER A 115 12.75 25.72 6.12
CA SER A 115 11.93 26.60 6.96
C SER A 115 12.80 27.51 7.81
N SER A 116 12.18 28.58 8.32
CA SER A 116 12.77 29.46 9.31
C SER A 116 13.05 28.80 10.68
N LYS A 117 12.39 27.66 10.97
CA LYS A 117 12.57 26.92 12.23
C LYS A 117 13.86 26.13 12.22
N GLN A 118 14.68 26.32 13.24
CA GLN A 118 15.77 25.39 13.54
C GLN A 118 15.20 24.13 14.22
N LEU A 119 15.56 22.97 13.68
CA LEU A 119 15.18 21.68 14.25
C LEU A 119 16.11 21.33 15.40
N THR A 120 15.58 20.71 16.45
CA THR A 120 16.42 20.15 17.52
C THR A 120 16.96 18.79 17.12
N ASP A 121 18.02 18.31 17.78
CA ASP A 121 18.60 16.97 17.51
C ASP A 121 17.56 15.84 17.63
N ASP A 122 16.63 15.94 18.58
CA ASP A 122 15.54 14.97 18.73
C ASP A 122 14.51 15.06 17.58
N GLU A 123 14.22 16.27 17.07
CA GLU A 123 13.35 16.50 15.91
C GLU A 123 14.02 15.96 14.63
N GLU A 124 15.32 16.18 14.45
CA GLU A 124 16.10 15.62 13.35
C GLU A 124 16.17 14.08 13.44
N SER A 125 16.43 13.54 14.62
CA SER A 125 16.48 12.08 14.84
C SER A 125 15.17 11.42 14.44
N ILE A 126 14.01 11.94 14.86
CA ILE A 126 12.72 11.32 14.53
C ILE A 126 12.35 11.50 13.05
N LEU A 127 12.64 12.65 12.44
CA LEU A 127 12.36 12.90 11.02
C LEU A 127 13.28 12.09 10.10
N SER A 128 14.51 11.80 10.53
CA SER A 128 15.48 11.00 9.77
C SER A 128 15.04 9.55 9.57
N LYS A 129 14.18 9.02 10.46
CA LYS A 129 13.56 7.69 10.31
C LYS A 129 12.60 7.62 9.11
N GLY A 130 12.15 8.78 8.61
CA GLY A 130 11.30 8.92 7.43
C GLY A 130 9.80 8.90 7.73
N LEU A 131 9.01 9.49 6.83
CA LEU A 131 7.55 9.66 7.00
C LEU A 131 6.75 8.35 6.92
N GLN A 132 7.37 7.26 6.46
CA GLN A 132 6.77 5.92 6.44
C GLN A 132 7.19 5.07 7.65
N PHE A 133 7.94 5.65 8.59
CA PHE A 133 8.34 4.96 9.80
C PHE A 133 7.12 4.64 10.67
N CYS A 134 6.84 3.35 10.85
CA CYS A 134 5.75 2.89 11.69
C CYS A 134 6.17 2.93 13.16
N ILE A 135 5.63 3.88 13.92
CA ILE A 135 5.78 3.92 15.37
C ILE A 135 5.04 2.72 15.95
N GLU A 136 5.72 1.95 16.79
CA GLU A 136 5.11 0.83 17.48
C GLU A 136 4.04 1.34 18.44
N THR A 137 2.78 1.00 18.20
CA THR A 137 1.67 1.40 19.06
C THR A 137 1.13 0.22 19.86
N LYS A 138 0.62 0.52 21.05
CA LYS A 138 -0.26 -0.42 21.75
C LYS A 138 -1.60 -0.49 21.04
N ILE A 139 -2.18 -1.69 20.95
CA ILE A 139 -3.58 -1.88 20.61
C ILE A 139 -4.42 -1.20 21.71
N LYS A 140 -5.05 -0.08 21.38
CA LYS A 140 -5.91 0.68 22.31
C LYS A 140 -7.37 0.25 22.20
N ASN A 141 -7.86 0.08 20.97
CA ASN A 141 -9.22 -0.35 20.68
C ASN A 141 -9.23 -1.83 20.32
N GLN A 142 -9.67 -2.67 21.27
CA GLN A 142 -9.71 -4.12 21.05
C GLN A 142 -10.78 -4.53 20.03
N ILE A 143 -11.87 -3.77 19.94
CA ILE A 143 -12.98 -4.07 19.03
C ILE A 143 -12.52 -3.83 17.60
N GLU A 144 -12.00 -2.63 17.33
CA GLU A 144 -11.45 -2.27 16.01
C GLU A 144 -10.36 -3.24 15.55
N PHE A 145 -9.42 -3.60 16.44
CA PHE A 145 -8.39 -4.59 16.12
C PHE A 145 -8.98 -5.97 15.76
N LYS A 146 -10.02 -6.43 16.48
CA LYS A 146 -10.70 -7.69 16.15
C LYS A 146 -11.43 -7.59 14.81
N THR A 147 -12.12 -6.48 14.56
CA THR A 147 -12.81 -6.21 13.29
C THR A 147 -11.83 -6.17 12.12
N ASP A 148 -10.68 -5.53 12.26
CA ASP A 148 -9.63 -5.48 11.23
C ASP A 148 -9.11 -6.88 10.90
N ILE A 149 -8.89 -7.69 11.94
CA ILE A 149 -8.47 -9.09 11.77
C ILE A 149 -9.55 -9.92 11.08
N GLU A 150 -10.82 -9.73 11.42
CA GLU A 150 -11.94 -10.39 10.75
C GLU A 150 -12.02 -9.97 9.28
N LEU A 151 -11.91 -8.68 8.96
CA LEU A 151 -11.90 -8.18 7.59
C LEU A 151 -10.72 -8.74 6.78
N MET A 152 -9.55 -8.88 7.39
CA MET A 152 -8.39 -9.52 6.79
C MET A 152 -8.67 -11.00 6.52
N ALA A 153 -9.26 -11.72 7.47
CA ALA A 153 -9.66 -13.12 7.32
C ALA A 153 -10.62 -13.28 6.14
N PHE A 154 -11.67 -12.46 6.07
CA PHE A 154 -12.63 -12.46 4.96
C PHE A 154 -11.98 -12.18 3.62
N SER A 155 -11.00 -11.27 3.57
CA SER A 155 -10.29 -10.95 2.33
C SER A 155 -9.43 -12.11 1.86
N ILE A 156 -8.73 -12.81 2.77
CA ILE A 156 -7.94 -14.00 2.45
C ILE A 156 -8.83 -15.13 1.95
N LEU A 157 -9.96 -15.38 2.63
CA LEU A 157 -10.91 -16.43 2.27
C LEU A 157 -11.43 -16.31 0.84
N LYS A 158 -11.62 -15.08 0.33
CA LYS A 158 -12.07 -14.82 -1.06
C LYS A 158 -11.06 -15.27 -2.12
N HIS A 159 -9.80 -15.46 -1.75
CA HIS A 159 -8.71 -15.83 -2.65
C HIS A 159 -8.31 -17.32 -2.52
N LEU A 160 -9.00 -18.10 -1.69
CA LEU A 160 -8.78 -19.54 -1.60
C LEU A 160 -9.66 -20.26 -2.64
N ASP A 161 -9.09 -21.20 -3.38
CA ASP A 161 -9.74 -21.92 -4.49
C ASP A 161 -11.00 -22.74 -4.11
N LYS A 162 -11.31 -22.88 -2.81
CA LYS A 162 -12.46 -23.64 -2.30
C LYS A 162 -13.03 -23.02 -1.00
N PRO A 163 -13.77 -21.90 -1.07
CA PRO A 163 -14.33 -21.24 0.10
C PRO A 163 -15.45 -22.03 0.81
N GLU A 164 -15.93 -23.13 0.22
CA GLU A 164 -17.10 -23.90 0.70
C GLU A 164 -16.76 -25.02 1.69
N GLU A 165 -15.48 -25.35 1.91
CA GLU A 165 -15.11 -26.31 2.95
C GLU A 165 -15.28 -25.68 4.34
N LYS A 166 -16.42 -25.95 4.99
CA LYS A 166 -16.74 -25.54 6.38
C LYS A 166 -15.59 -25.77 7.35
N THR A 167 -14.80 -26.83 7.15
CA THR A 167 -13.65 -27.24 7.95
C THR A 167 -12.42 -26.36 7.76
N LEU A 168 -12.17 -25.85 6.54
CA LEU A 168 -11.08 -24.91 6.25
C LEU A 168 -11.40 -23.53 6.84
N ASN A 169 -12.65 -23.11 6.72
CA ASN A 169 -13.15 -21.85 7.28
C ASN A 169 -13.06 -21.82 8.81
N THR A 170 -13.42 -22.91 9.49
CA THR A 170 -13.35 -22.99 10.97
C THR A 170 -11.91 -23.02 11.48
N LYS A 171 -11.04 -23.85 10.90
CA LYS A 171 -9.62 -23.91 11.30
C LYS A 171 -8.89 -22.59 11.09
N LEU A 172 -9.13 -21.92 9.96
CA LEU A 172 -8.52 -20.62 9.68
C LEU A 172 -9.04 -19.56 10.65
N THR A 173 -10.35 -19.51 10.87
CA THR A 173 -10.98 -18.59 11.84
C THR A 173 -10.42 -18.80 13.24
N ASP A 174 -10.21 -20.05 13.67
CA ASP A 174 -9.64 -20.36 14.97
C ASP A 174 -8.17 -19.98 15.09
N CYS A 175 -7.37 -20.21 14.05
CA CYS A 175 -5.98 -19.75 14.02
C CYS A 175 -5.88 -18.23 14.11
N ILE A 176 -6.72 -17.52 13.36
CA ILE A 176 -6.79 -16.07 13.36
C ILE A 176 -7.25 -15.53 14.73
N ARG A 177 -8.30 -16.13 15.30
CA ARG A 177 -8.80 -15.80 16.65
C ARG A 177 -7.74 -16.03 17.72
N ARG A 178 -7.00 -17.14 17.65
CA ARG A 178 -5.88 -17.42 18.58
C ARG A 178 -4.76 -16.41 18.43
N ALA A 179 -4.33 -16.12 17.21
CA ALA A 179 -3.30 -15.13 16.93
C ALA A 179 -3.71 -13.74 17.43
N ALA A 180 -4.97 -13.33 17.20
CA ALA A 180 -5.52 -12.09 17.69
C ALA A 180 -5.49 -12.01 19.23
N ASN A 181 -5.97 -13.05 19.92
CA ASN A 181 -5.97 -13.10 21.38
C ASN A 181 -4.55 -13.13 21.96
N GLN A 182 -3.62 -13.82 21.30
CA GLN A 182 -2.21 -13.81 21.69
C GLN A 182 -1.59 -12.43 21.51
N ALA A 183 -1.85 -11.75 20.38
CA ALA A 183 -1.41 -10.38 20.14
C ALA A 183 -1.96 -9.42 21.20
N LEU A 184 -3.25 -9.53 21.56
CA LEU A 184 -3.87 -8.74 22.62
C LEU A 184 -3.24 -9.01 24.01
N LYS A 185 -2.89 -10.27 24.30
CA LYS A 185 -2.23 -10.64 25.56
C LYS A 185 -0.83 -10.05 25.64
N ILE A 186 -0.04 -10.15 24.57
CA ILE A 186 1.30 -9.56 24.47
C ILE A 186 1.22 -8.03 24.59
N ASN A 187 0.18 -7.43 23.98
CA ASN A 187 0.00 -5.99 23.95
C ASN A 187 -0.18 -5.33 25.33
N LYS A 188 -0.80 -6.01 26.31
CA LYS A 188 -1.05 -5.45 27.65
C LYS A 188 0.24 -4.91 28.30
N ASN A 189 1.33 -5.66 28.20
CA ASN A 189 2.62 -5.33 28.81
C ASN A 189 3.65 -4.79 27.82
N LYS A 190 3.26 -4.51 26.57
CA LYS A 190 4.17 -4.10 25.52
C LYS A 190 4.79 -2.74 25.83
N LYS A 191 6.12 -2.64 25.89
CA LYS A 191 6.81 -1.35 25.87
C LYS A 191 6.94 -0.90 24.41
N ILE A 192 6.83 0.39 24.13
CA ILE A 192 7.13 0.95 22.80
C ILE A 192 8.64 1.08 22.74
N ILE A 193 9.30 0.31 21.88
CA ILE A 193 10.77 0.16 21.92
C ILE A 193 11.44 0.94 20.78
N ASN A 194 10.72 1.18 19.68
CA ASN A 194 11.32 1.72 18.46
C ASN A 194 11.44 3.25 18.39
N VAL A 195 11.00 3.99 19.43
CA VAL A 195 11.11 5.45 19.53
C VAL A 195 11.46 5.87 20.96
N LYS A 196 12.43 6.78 21.12
CA LYS A 196 12.83 7.33 22.42
C LYS A 196 11.75 8.26 22.99
N LYS A 197 11.71 8.43 24.31
CA LYS A 197 10.75 9.34 24.97
C LYS A 197 10.89 10.79 24.47
N ASN A 198 12.11 11.26 24.25
CA ASN A 198 12.39 12.61 23.76
C ASN A 198 11.95 12.78 22.29
N GLU A 199 12.20 11.80 21.43
CA GLU A 199 11.69 11.77 20.05
C GLU A 199 10.15 11.84 19.99
N LEU A 200 9.44 11.20 20.93
CA LEU A 200 7.97 11.32 21.02
C LEU A 200 7.51 12.71 21.46
N ILE A 201 8.28 13.38 22.33
CA ILE A 201 8.01 14.77 22.74
C ILE A 201 8.26 15.71 21.55
N ALA A 202 9.38 15.53 20.85
CA ALA A 202 9.72 16.25 19.64
C ALA A 202 8.63 16.08 18.56
N LEU A 203 8.18 14.85 18.29
CA LEU A 203 7.09 14.59 17.35
C LEU A 203 5.79 15.32 17.73
N LYS A 204 5.44 15.33 19.02
CA LYS A 204 4.27 16.09 19.51
C LYS A 204 4.46 17.60 19.38
N SER A 205 5.67 18.10 19.57
CA SER A 205 6.03 19.51 19.36
C SER A 205 5.84 19.89 17.89
N LEU A 206 6.41 19.10 16.97
CA LEU A 206 6.26 19.28 15.52
C LEU A 206 4.79 19.25 15.09
N LEU A 207 3.99 18.32 15.63
CA LEU A 207 2.56 18.21 15.31
C LEU A 207 1.74 19.44 15.77
N LYS A 208 2.14 20.08 16.87
CA LYS A 208 1.49 21.27 17.40
C LYS A 208 1.86 22.54 16.64
N ASN A 209 3.03 22.56 16.00
CA ASN A 209 3.50 23.70 15.24
C ASN A 209 2.65 23.87 13.96
N LYS A 210 1.95 25.01 13.87
CA LYS A 210 1.06 25.32 12.74
C LYS A 210 1.73 26.18 11.67
N ASP A 211 2.98 26.60 11.87
CA ASP A 211 3.72 27.52 11.02
C ASP A 211 4.61 26.81 10.01
N ILE A 212 4.86 25.51 10.21
CA ILE A 212 5.61 24.66 9.27
C ILE A 212 4.71 23.64 8.59
N VAL A 213 5.16 23.12 7.46
CA VAL A 213 4.60 21.95 6.80
C VAL A 213 5.72 20.94 6.58
N ILE A 214 5.50 19.71 7.05
CA ILE A 214 6.42 18.59 6.90
C ILE A 214 5.85 17.67 5.83
N MET A 215 6.62 17.43 4.76
CA MET A 215 6.16 16.65 3.61
C MET A 215 7.28 15.85 2.97
N LYS A 216 6.92 14.91 2.09
CA LYS A 216 7.89 14.15 1.30
C LYS A 216 8.38 14.99 0.12
N ALA A 217 9.67 14.86 -0.23
CA ALA A 217 10.19 15.34 -1.50
C ALA A 217 9.56 14.60 -2.71
N ASP A 218 9.53 15.23 -3.88
CA ASP A 218 9.05 14.62 -5.14
C ASP A 218 9.95 13.44 -5.58
N LYS A 219 11.27 13.62 -5.42
CA LYS A 219 12.26 12.58 -5.70
C LYS A 219 13.06 12.26 -4.43
N GLY A 220 13.35 10.98 -4.25
CA GLY A 220 13.96 10.47 -3.03
C GLY A 220 12.94 10.30 -1.90
N SER A 221 13.35 9.59 -0.85
CA SER A 221 12.54 9.40 0.36
C SER A 221 12.81 10.47 1.42
N SER A 222 13.39 11.60 1.02
CA SER A 222 13.74 12.70 1.91
C SER A 222 12.52 13.41 2.49
N CYS A 223 12.66 13.85 3.74
CA CYS A 223 11.71 14.67 4.47
C CYS A 223 12.03 16.15 4.23
N VAL A 224 11.02 16.96 3.93
CA VAL A 224 11.18 18.40 3.70
C VAL A 224 10.35 19.16 4.73
N VAL A 225 10.98 20.14 5.37
CA VAL A 225 10.34 21.04 6.33
C VAL A 225 10.34 22.43 5.72
N MET A 226 9.16 23.01 5.50
CA MET A 226 8.98 24.31 4.84
C MET A 226 8.05 25.20 5.66
N ASP A 227 8.28 26.52 5.63
CA ASP A 227 7.33 27.47 6.23
C ASP A 227 5.98 27.39 5.49
N LYS A 228 4.90 27.36 6.27
CA LYS A 228 3.54 27.21 5.74
C LYS A 228 3.11 28.39 4.89
N GLN A 229 3.54 29.60 5.22
CA GLN A 229 3.25 30.79 4.42
C GLN A 229 3.96 30.71 3.05
N GLN A 230 5.22 30.27 3.03
CA GLN A 230 5.97 30.06 1.78
C GLN A 230 5.32 28.96 0.94
N TYR A 231 4.94 27.84 1.56
CA TYR A 231 4.23 26.75 0.89
C TYR A 231 2.91 27.23 0.27
N LYS A 232 2.07 27.94 1.03
CA LYS A 232 0.81 28.51 0.54
C LYS A 232 1.03 29.44 -0.64
N SER A 233 2.01 30.34 -0.53
CA SER A 233 2.31 31.32 -1.59
C SER A 233 2.70 30.63 -2.89
N LYS A 234 3.62 29.65 -2.83
CA LYS A 234 4.02 28.84 -4.00
C LYS A 234 2.86 28.06 -4.61
N VAL A 235 1.95 27.51 -3.79
CA VAL A 235 0.76 26.82 -4.31
C VAL A 235 -0.22 27.80 -4.95
N HIS A 236 -0.44 28.98 -4.37
CA HIS A 236 -1.30 30.00 -4.96
C HIS A 236 -0.75 30.53 -6.29
N GLU A 237 0.56 30.75 -6.37
CA GLU A 237 1.25 31.08 -7.62
C GLU A 237 1.00 29.98 -8.67
N LEU A 238 1.22 28.71 -8.34
CA LEU A 238 0.96 27.57 -9.22
C LEU A 238 -0.50 27.50 -9.68
N LEU A 239 -1.45 27.75 -8.78
CA LEU A 239 -2.89 27.72 -9.09
C LEU A 239 -3.35 28.93 -9.93
N SER A 240 -2.61 30.02 -9.90
CA SER A 240 -2.89 31.24 -10.67
C SER A 240 -2.13 31.28 -11.99
N THR A 241 -1.08 30.45 -12.12
CA THR A 241 -0.24 30.36 -13.31
C THR A 241 -0.89 29.42 -14.33
N GLY A 242 -1.13 29.93 -15.53
CA GLY A 242 -1.67 29.17 -16.65
C GLY A 242 -3.18 29.01 -16.62
N ASN A 243 -3.70 28.14 -17.50
CA ASN A 243 -5.13 27.99 -17.76
C ASN A 243 -5.72 26.67 -17.25
N SER A 244 -4.94 25.83 -16.54
CA SER A 244 -5.38 24.49 -16.10
C SER A 244 -6.30 24.52 -14.86
N PHE A 245 -6.20 25.57 -14.05
CA PHE A 245 -6.94 25.69 -12.79
C PHE A 245 -7.76 26.97 -12.74
N ARG A 246 -8.92 26.90 -12.09
CA ARG A 246 -9.78 28.06 -11.85
C ARG A 246 -10.31 28.04 -10.43
N LYS A 247 -10.18 29.16 -9.71
CA LYS A 247 -10.84 29.33 -8.41
C LYS A 247 -12.35 29.37 -8.60
N MET A 248 -13.10 28.66 -7.75
CA MET A 248 -14.56 28.71 -7.81
C MET A 248 -15.10 29.98 -7.13
N ASP A 249 -16.14 30.55 -7.71
CA ASP A 249 -16.89 31.64 -7.10
C ASP A 249 -17.59 31.16 -5.82
N GLU A 250 -17.75 32.06 -4.84
CA GLU A 250 -18.42 31.73 -3.58
C GLU A 250 -19.90 31.36 -3.78
N LYS A 251 -20.52 31.88 -4.83
CA LYS A 251 -21.90 31.57 -5.23
C LYS A 251 -21.93 31.01 -6.63
N ASP A 252 -22.84 30.08 -6.87
CA ASP A 252 -23.14 29.59 -8.20
C ASP A 252 -24.00 30.59 -8.99
N LYS A 253 -24.27 30.30 -10.26
CA LYS A 253 -25.10 31.12 -11.16
C LYS A 253 -26.56 31.28 -10.67
N THR A 254 -27.00 30.45 -9.73
CA THR A 254 -28.34 30.50 -9.12
C THR A 254 -28.36 31.25 -7.79
N GLY A 255 -27.22 31.80 -7.36
CA GLY A 255 -27.06 32.54 -6.11
C GLY A 255 -26.82 31.66 -4.87
N LYS A 256 -26.70 30.33 -5.03
CA LYS A 256 -26.42 29.40 -3.92
C LYS A 256 -24.94 29.36 -3.59
N THR A 257 -24.62 29.27 -2.31
CA THR A 257 -23.23 29.19 -1.85
C THR A 257 -22.57 27.88 -2.29
N ASN A 258 -21.43 27.97 -2.98
CA ASN A 258 -20.58 26.86 -3.35
C ASN A 258 -19.79 26.36 -2.13
N THR A 259 -20.47 25.69 -1.20
CA THR A 259 -19.75 24.96 -0.14
C THR A 259 -19.14 23.68 -0.72
N ILE A 260 -18.08 23.17 -0.09
CA ILE A 260 -17.42 21.92 -0.50
C ILE A 260 -18.45 20.78 -0.59
N GLU A 261 -19.33 20.69 0.40
CA GLU A 261 -20.39 19.68 0.44
C GLU A 261 -21.39 19.84 -0.71
N HIS A 262 -21.82 21.08 -1.00
CA HIS A 262 -22.76 21.36 -2.07
C HIS A 262 -22.21 20.98 -3.45
N VAL A 263 -20.96 21.37 -3.74
CA VAL A 263 -20.30 21.08 -5.01
C VAL A 263 -20.15 19.58 -5.22
N ILE A 264 -19.67 18.85 -4.20
CA ILE A 264 -19.48 17.40 -4.31
C ILE A 264 -20.82 16.67 -4.44
N LYS A 265 -21.83 17.02 -3.63
CA LYS A 265 -23.19 16.45 -3.77
C LYS A 265 -23.77 16.70 -5.18
N THR A 266 -23.49 17.85 -5.77
CA THR A 266 -23.93 18.17 -7.13
C THR A 266 -23.24 17.28 -8.16
N MET A 267 -21.93 17.05 -8.03
CA MET A 267 -21.20 16.16 -8.93
C MET A 267 -21.63 14.70 -8.77
N GLU A 268 -21.86 14.24 -7.54
CA GLU A 268 -22.42 12.91 -7.28
C GLU A 268 -23.79 12.73 -7.94
N LYS A 269 -24.69 13.70 -7.81
CA LYS A 269 -26.02 13.66 -8.45
C LYS A 269 -25.92 13.62 -9.97
N LYS A 270 -25.01 14.39 -10.57
CA LYS A 270 -24.78 14.35 -12.03
C LYS A 270 -24.32 12.97 -12.48
N LEU A 271 -23.38 12.37 -11.75
CA LEU A 271 -22.90 11.02 -12.03
C LEU A 271 -24.02 9.99 -11.84
N ASP A 272 -24.72 10.00 -10.72
CA ASP A 272 -25.78 9.05 -10.39
C ASP A 272 -26.95 9.11 -11.38
N TYR A 273 -27.36 10.32 -11.78
CA TYR A 273 -28.33 10.52 -12.85
C TYR A 273 -27.86 9.84 -14.15
N ARG A 274 -26.61 10.09 -14.54
CA ARG A 274 -26.07 9.51 -15.78
C ARG A 274 -26.00 7.99 -15.74
N LEU A 275 -25.52 7.42 -14.64
CA LEU A 275 -25.44 5.96 -14.46
C LEU A 275 -26.83 5.33 -14.47
N THR A 276 -27.81 5.97 -13.85
CA THR A 276 -29.20 5.52 -13.83
C THR A 276 -29.80 5.47 -15.23
N GLU A 277 -29.58 6.50 -16.05
CA GLU A 277 -30.04 6.52 -17.44
C GLU A 277 -29.40 5.41 -18.27
N LEU A 278 -28.09 5.19 -18.13
CA LEU A 278 -27.37 4.11 -18.83
C LEU A 278 -27.85 2.72 -18.40
N LYS A 279 -28.15 2.54 -17.13
CA LYS A 279 -28.70 1.29 -16.58
C LYS A 279 -30.11 1.03 -17.10
N LYS A 280 -31.01 2.01 -17.07
CA LYS A 280 -32.38 1.89 -17.61
C LYS A 280 -32.36 1.55 -19.10
N ALA A 281 -31.45 2.15 -19.86
CA ALA A 281 -31.22 1.85 -21.27
C ALA A 281 -30.50 0.49 -21.51
N LYS A 282 -30.23 -0.30 -20.46
CA LYS A 282 -29.51 -1.59 -20.52
C LYS A 282 -28.12 -1.50 -21.17
N LYS A 283 -27.50 -0.33 -21.11
CA LYS A 283 -26.14 -0.07 -21.62
C LYS A 283 -25.05 -0.35 -20.58
N LEU A 284 -25.43 -0.28 -19.30
CA LEU A 284 -24.58 -0.62 -18.16
C LEU A 284 -25.20 -1.81 -17.41
N ASN A 285 -24.39 -2.81 -17.05
CA ASN A 285 -24.86 -3.93 -16.25
C ASN A 285 -24.95 -3.54 -14.75
N GLN A 286 -25.48 -4.44 -13.93
CA GLN A 286 -25.67 -4.19 -12.50
C GLN A 286 -24.34 -4.04 -11.76
N ASP A 287 -23.36 -4.89 -12.07
CA ASP A 287 -22.07 -4.93 -11.38
C ASP A 287 -21.26 -3.64 -11.63
N ASP A 288 -21.21 -3.18 -12.88
CA ASP A 288 -20.55 -1.92 -13.27
C ASP A 288 -21.28 -0.73 -12.63
N TYR A 289 -22.61 -0.75 -12.60
CA TYR A 289 -23.39 0.29 -11.94
C TYR A 289 -23.05 0.37 -10.44
N ASP A 290 -23.07 -0.76 -9.73
CA ASP A 290 -22.77 -0.81 -8.29
C ASP A 290 -21.30 -0.50 -8.00
N PHE A 291 -20.40 -0.90 -8.91
CA PHE A 291 -19.00 -0.55 -8.83
C PHE A 291 -18.82 0.96 -8.94
N ILE A 292 -19.35 1.61 -9.99
CA ILE A 292 -19.11 3.03 -10.25
C ILE A 292 -19.86 3.91 -9.25
N LYS A 293 -21.07 3.50 -8.82
CA LYS A 293 -21.90 4.28 -7.91
C LYS A 293 -21.14 4.66 -6.65
N CYS A 294 -21.29 5.92 -6.25
CA CYS A 294 -20.69 6.49 -5.07
C CYS A 294 -21.74 7.24 -4.23
N THR A 295 -21.55 7.19 -2.93
CA THR A 295 -22.31 7.97 -1.95
C THR A 295 -21.35 8.49 -0.88
N GLY A 296 -21.51 9.74 -0.46
CA GLY A 296 -20.67 10.32 0.60
C GLY A 296 -19.22 10.58 0.15
N SER A 297 -19.04 10.98 -1.11
CA SER A 297 -17.74 11.25 -1.71
C SER A 297 -16.99 12.35 -0.98
N ARG A 298 -15.67 12.21 -0.90
CA ARG A 298 -14.76 13.23 -0.38
C ARG A 298 -14.39 14.20 -1.49
N CYS A 299 -14.29 15.48 -1.14
CA CYS A 299 -13.70 16.46 -2.05
C CYS A 299 -12.22 16.11 -2.28
N PRO A 300 -11.77 16.00 -3.55
CA PRO A 300 -10.36 15.85 -3.86
C PRO A 300 -9.52 16.96 -3.21
N VAL A 301 -8.33 16.62 -2.74
CA VAL A 301 -7.46 17.55 -2.01
C VAL A 301 -6.17 17.75 -2.78
N LEU A 302 -5.83 18.99 -3.06
CA LEU A 302 -4.52 19.36 -3.58
C LEU A 302 -3.50 19.34 -2.45
N PHE A 303 -2.40 18.63 -2.68
CA PHE A 303 -1.16 18.76 -1.92
C PHE A 303 0.00 18.81 -2.90
N CYS A 304 1.13 19.34 -2.46
CA CYS A 304 2.30 19.54 -3.31
C CYS A 304 3.54 18.89 -2.71
N GLN A 305 4.43 18.42 -3.57
CA GLN A 305 5.72 17.85 -3.19
C GLN A 305 6.86 18.68 -3.77
N PRO A 306 7.83 19.14 -2.97
CA PRO A 306 8.93 19.96 -3.46
C PRO A 306 9.93 19.15 -4.28
N LYS A 307 10.28 19.68 -5.46
CA LYS A 307 11.34 19.17 -6.33
C LYS A 307 12.69 19.68 -5.85
N VAL A 308 13.17 19.11 -4.74
CA VAL A 308 14.41 19.49 -4.05
C VAL A 308 15.68 19.47 -4.92
N HIS A 309 15.65 18.73 -6.02
CA HIS A 309 16.76 18.58 -6.97
C HIS A 309 16.77 19.67 -8.06
N LYS A 310 15.83 20.62 -8.04
CA LYS A 310 15.73 21.73 -9.00
C LYS A 310 15.91 23.06 -8.30
N ASN A 311 16.57 24.01 -8.99
CA ASN A 311 16.72 25.38 -8.51
C ASN A 311 15.36 26.03 -8.23
N GLY A 312 15.27 26.82 -7.15
CA GLY A 312 14.02 27.41 -6.67
C GLY A 312 13.07 26.43 -5.98
N MET A 313 13.34 25.12 -6.02
CA MET A 313 12.51 24.05 -5.45
C MET A 313 11.03 24.20 -5.82
N PRO A 314 10.69 24.09 -7.13
CA PRO A 314 9.31 24.15 -7.59
C PRO A 314 8.49 23.02 -6.98
N LEU A 315 7.20 23.26 -6.83
CA LEU A 315 6.25 22.30 -6.27
C LEU A 315 5.67 21.41 -7.38
N ARG A 316 5.54 20.11 -7.12
CA ARG A 316 4.74 19.19 -7.94
C ARG A 316 3.33 19.10 -7.35
N PRO A 317 2.29 19.51 -8.08
CA PRO A 317 0.92 19.43 -7.61
C PRO A 317 0.37 18.00 -7.77
N ILE A 318 -0.29 17.49 -6.73
CA ILE A 318 -1.00 16.22 -6.74
C ILE A 318 -2.40 16.42 -6.16
N ILE A 319 -3.41 16.10 -6.94
CA ILE A 319 -4.81 16.11 -6.49
C ILE A 319 -5.17 14.69 -6.06
N SER A 320 -5.30 14.46 -4.75
CA SER A 320 -5.76 13.16 -4.23
C SER A 320 -7.23 12.97 -4.54
N THR A 321 -7.54 12.14 -5.54
CA THR A 321 -8.92 11.80 -5.91
C THR A 321 -9.47 10.59 -5.14
N THR A 322 -8.72 10.00 -4.20
CA THR A 322 -9.18 8.84 -3.43
C THR A 322 -10.51 9.12 -2.74
N ASN A 323 -11.48 8.22 -2.92
CA ASN A 323 -12.85 8.34 -2.40
C ASN A 323 -13.62 9.58 -2.90
N SER A 324 -13.21 10.17 -4.02
CA SER A 324 -14.01 11.19 -4.71
C SER A 324 -15.06 10.57 -5.63
N TYR A 325 -16.01 11.39 -6.08
CA TYR A 325 -17.12 10.94 -6.92
C TYR A 325 -16.64 10.32 -8.24
N SER A 326 -15.54 10.82 -8.82
CA SER A 326 -15.01 10.36 -10.11
C SER A 326 -14.03 9.19 -10.00
N TYR A 327 -13.58 8.82 -8.79
CA TYR A 327 -12.49 7.85 -8.63
C TYR A 327 -12.80 6.47 -9.20
N LYS A 328 -13.99 5.93 -8.89
CA LYS A 328 -14.39 4.60 -9.36
C LYS A 328 -14.75 4.62 -10.85
N LEU A 329 -15.37 5.71 -11.33
CA LEU A 329 -15.58 5.95 -12.75
C LEU A 329 -14.27 5.96 -13.53
N ALA A 330 -13.26 6.68 -13.03
CA ALA A 330 -11.92 6.73 -13.63
C ALA A 330 -11.29 5.33 -13.70
N LYS A 331 -11.45 4.49 -12.67
CA LYS A 331 -10.98 3.09 -12.71
C LYS A 331 -11.71 2.25 -13.75
N TYR A 332 -13.03 2.39 -13.85
CA TYR A 332 -13.84 1.70 -14.84
C TYR A 332 -13.41 2.05 -16.27
N LEU A 333 -13.29 3.34 -16.57
CA LEU A 333 -12.84 3.83 -17.89
C LEU A 333 -11.39 3.41 -18.19
N LYS A 334 -10.51 3.45 -17.18
CA LYS A 334 -9.13 2.98 -17.30
C LYS A 334 -9.09 1.51 -17.72
N LYS A 335 -9.87 0.65 -17.05
CA LYS A 335 -9.94 -0.77 -17.35
C LYS A 335 -10.44 -1.02 -18.78
N MET A 336 -11.49 -0.31 -19.18
CA MET A 336 -11.99 -0.37 -20.56
C MET A 336 -10.93 0.04 -21.59
N LEU A 337 -10.14 1.08 -21.31
CA LEU A 337 -9.04 1.47 -22.19
C LEU A 337 -7.90 0.46 -22.21
N GLU A 338 -7.51 -0.11 -21.07
CA GLU A 338 -6.49 -1.16 -20.98
C GLU A 338 -6.87 -2.39 -21.81
N ASP A 339 -8.16 -2.75 -21.83
CA ASP A 339 -8.68 -3.89 -22.58
C ASP A 339 -8.89 -3.58 -24.08
N ALA A 340 -9.06 -2.30 -24.45
CA ALA A 340 -9.29 -1.87 -25.84
C ALA A 340 -8.00 -1.50 -26.58
N ARG A 341 -7.02 -0.92 -25.88
CA ARG A 341 -5.83 -0.30 -26.46
C ARG A 341 -4.84 -1.35 -27.00
N PRO A 342 -4.36 -1.20 -28.25
CA PRO A 342 -3.21 -1.94 -28.72
C PRO A 342 -1.92 -1.42 -28.06
N LYS A 343 -0.92 -2.30 -27.89
CA LYS A 343 0.41 -1.87 -27.44
C LYS A 343 1.05 -0.97 -28.51
N PRO A 344 1.54 0.23 -28.14
CA PRO A 344 2.33 1.08 -29.05
C PRO A 344 3.57 0.36 -29.59
N LYS A 345 4.03 0.75 -30.78
CA LYS A 345 5.28 0.23 -31.36
C LYS A 345 6.51 0.63 -30.52
N SER A 346 6.48 1.83 -29.95
CA SER A 346 7.49 2.42 -29.07
C SER A 346 7.44 1.89 -27.63
N TYR A 347 6.49 1.02 -27.29
CA TYR A 347 6.28 0.57 -25.91
C TYR A 347 7.50 -0.20 -25.37
N ILE A 348 8.02 0.27 -24.23
CA ILE A 348 9.05 -0.42 -23.47
C ILE A 348 8.50 -0.75 -22.09
N LYS A 349 8.62 -2.03 -21.70
CA LYS A 349 8.00 -2.56 -20.48
C LYS A 349 8.61 -2.00 -19.19
N ASP A 350 9.94 -1.96 -19.12
CA ASP A 350 10.67 -1.60 -17.90
C ASP A 350 12.12 -1.17 -18.25
N SER A 351 12.83 -0.64 -17.24
CA SER A 351 14.20 -0.15 -17.38
C SER A 351 15.20 -1.25 -17.77
N PHE A 352 14.96 -2.50 -17.36
CA PHE A 352 15.80 -3.64 -17.74
C PHE A 352 15.64 -3.99 -19.22
N SER A 353 14.41 -3.93 -19.73
CA SER A 353 14.08 -4.13 -21.14
C SER A 353 14.71 -3.01 -21.98
N PHE A 354 14.64 -1.76 -21.53
CA PHE A 354 15.33 -0.63 -22.17
C PHE A 354 16.85 -0.83 -22.22
N ALA A 355 17.48 -1.20 -21.10
CA ALA A 355 18.92 -1.42 -21.04
C ALA A 355 19.38 -2.50 -22.02
N LYS A 356 18.63 -3.62 -22.13
CA LYS A 356 18.89 -4.67 -23.12
C LYS A 356 18.76 -4.16 -24.55
N LEU A 357 17.71 -3.39 -24.84
CA LEU A 357 17.46 -2.83 -26.17
C LEU A 357 18.60 -1.91 -26.62
N ILE A 358 19.08 -1.04 -25.73
CA ILE A 358 20.18 -0.11 -26.01
C ILE A 358 21.52 -0.84 -26.17
N GLN A 359 21.80 -1.87 -25.36
CA GLN A 359 23.02 -2.69 -25.49
C GLN A 359 23.13 -3.42 -26.84
N GLN A 360 22.00 -3.69 -27.50
CA GLN A 360 21.97 -4.34 -28.81
C GLN A 360 22.21 -3.36 -29.96
N GLN A 361 22.12 -2.05 -29.73
CA GLN A 361 22.38 -1.05 -30.76
C GLN A 361 23.89 -0.98 -31.05
N LYS A 362 24.24 -0.86 -32.33
CA LYS A 362 25.62 -0.67 -32.79
C LYS A 362 25.74 0.68 -33.50
N PRO A 363 25.76 1.79 -32.74
CA PRO A 363 25.79 3.12 -33.34
C PRO A 363 27.11 3.34 -34.10
N SER A 364 27.02 4.02 -35.23
CA SER A 364 28.16 4.49 -36.02
C SER A 364 28.82 5.71 -35.38
N LYS A 365 29.99 6.11 -35.90
CA LYS A 365 30.68 7.34 -35.45
C LYS A 365 29.90 8.63 -35.80
N HIS A 366 28.90 8.54 -36.67
CA HIS A 366 28.06 9.67 -37.09
C HIS A 366 26.72 9.70 -36.38
N ASP A 367 26.40 8.69 -35.57
CA ASP A 367 25.13 8.62 -34.88
C ASP A 367 25.18 9.44 -33.58
N MET A 368 24.06 10.08 -33.25
CA MET A 368 23.90 10.85 -32.03
C MET A 368 22.72 10.32 -31.22
N MET A 369 22.90 10.19 -29.91
CA MET A 369 21.81 9.91 -28.99
C MET A 369 21.22 11.23 -28.48
N ILE A 370 19.90 11.38 -28.63
CA ILE A 370 19.15 12.54 -28.15
C ILE A 370 18.21 12.06 -27.05
N SER A 371 18.22 12.76 -25.91
CA SER A 371 17.29 12.52 -24.80
C SER A 371 16.37 13.73 -24.65
N LEU A 372 15.07 13.49 -24.77
CA LEU A 372 14.03 14.51 -24.63
C LEU A 372 13.14 14.17 -23.42
N ASP A 373 12.75 15.18 -22.64
CA ASP A 373 11.83 15.04 -21.50
C ASP A 373 10.68 16.02 -21.69
N VAL A 374 9.44 15.55 -21.53
CA VAL A 374 8.25 16.39 -21.68
C VAL A 374 8.02 17.19 -20.40
N GLU A 375 8.02 18.51 -20.52
CA GLU A 375 7.79 19.37 -19.36
C GLU A 375 6.32 19.31 -18.89
N SER A 376 6.14 18.87 -17.64
CA SER A 376 4.86 18.89 -16.95
C SER A 376 3.72 18.22 -17.73
N LEU A 377 4.00 17.06 -18.33
CA LEU A 377 3.08 16.27 -19.18
C LEU A 377 1.61 16.32 -18.72
N PHE A 378 1.31 15.91 -17.49
CA PHE A 378 -0.06 15.81 -17.01
C PHE A 378 -0.85 17.12 -17.00
N THR A 379 -0.20 18.28 -16.81
CA THR A 379 -0.90 19.57 -16.82
C THR A 379 -1.05 20.15 -18.21
N HIS A 380 -0.26 19.67 -19.18
CA HIS A 380 -0.22 20.18 -20.56
C HIS A 380 -0.89 19.27 -21.59
N VAL A 381 -1.30 18.05 -21.23
CA VAL A 381 -2.09 17.19 -22.12
C VAL A 381 -3.44 17.88 -22.42
N PRO A 382 -3.76 18.20 -23.69
CA PRO A 382 -5.06 18.77 -24.07
C PRO A 382 -6.16 17.76 -23.75
N VAL A 383 -6.95 18.02 -22.70
CA VAL A 383 -7.82 16.98 -22.14
C VAL A 383 -8.90 16.54 -23.12
N GLN A 384 -9.43 17.46 -23.92
CA GLN A 384 -10.48 17.14 -24.91
C GLN A 384 -9.95 16.23 -26.02
N GLU A 385 -8.78 16.53 -26.56
CA GLU A 385 -8.16 15.71 -27.60
C GLU A 385 -7.79 14.31 -27.07
N ALA A 386 -7.26 14.22 -25.85
CA ALA A 386 -7.00 12.94 -25.20
C ALA A 386 -8.29 12.10 -25.00
N ILE A 387 -9.43 12.76 -24.69
CA ILE A 387 -10.74 12.10 -24.59
C ILE A 387 -11.18 11.57 -25.97
N GLU A 388 -11.04 12.35 -27.04
CA GLU A 388 -11.37 11.91 -28.40
C GLU A 388 -10.60 10.65 -28.80
N LEU A 389 -9.27 10.68 -28.61
CA LEU A 389 -8.41 9.54 -28.91
C LEU A 389 -8.80 8.30 -28.11
N ALA A 390 -9.11 8.46 -26.81
CA ALA A 390 -9.56 7.39 -25.95
C ALA A 390 -10.90 6.78 -26.41
N ILE A 391 -11.86 7.62 -26.81
CA ILE A 391 -13.15 7.17 -27.34
C ILE A 391 -12.95 6.41 -28.65
N ASN A 392 -12.13 6.93 -29.57
CA ASN A 392 -11.82 6.28 -30.83
C ASN A 392 -11.24 4.86 -30.62
N ILE A 393 -10.32 4.70 -29.66
CA ILE A 393 -9.77 3.38 -29.29
C ILE A 393 -10.88 2.41 -28.85
N ILE A 394 -11.78 2.84 -27.97
CA ILE A 394 -12.88 2.01 -27.47
C ILE A 394 -13.86 1.67 -28.59
N MET A 395 -14.18 2.64 -29.45
CA MET A 395 -15.11 2.46 -30.56
C MET A 395 -14.55 1.53 -31.64
N GLU A 396 -13.26 1.59 -31.93
CA GLU A 396 -12.59 0.63 -32.82
C GLU A 396 -12.59 -0.78 -32.24
N LYS A 397 -12.34 -0.93 -30.94
CA LYS A 397 -12.48 -2.22 -30.26
C LYS A 397 -13.92 -2.75 -30.36
N LYS A 398 -14.92 -1.89 -30.14
CA LYS A 398 -16.34 -2.23 -30.27
C LYS A 398 -16.74 -2.64 -31.70
N LYS A 399 -16.17 -2.01 -32.74
CA LYS A 399 -16.40 -2.39 -34.14
C LYS A 399 -15.95 -3.84 -34.40
N LYS A 400 -14.80 -4.22 -33.85
CA LYS A 400 -14.24 -5.59 -33.95
C LYS A 400 -14.97 -6.59 -33.06
N GLU A 401 -15.41 -6.15 -31.88
CA GLU A 401 -16.04 -6.99 -30.87
C GLU A 401 -17.30 -6.29 -30.31
N LYS A 402 -18.46 -6.54 -30.93
CA LYS A 402 -19.72 -5.88 -30.57
C LYS A 402 -20.14 -6.12 -29.11
N SER A 403 -19.70 -7.22 -28.49
CA SER A 403 -19.95 -7.57 -27.09
C SER A 403 -19.12 -6.74 -26.10
N PHE A 404 -18.06 -6.08 -26.54
CA PHE A 404 -17.11 -5.37 -25.67
C PHE A 404 -17.79 -4.29 -24.82
N THR A 405 -18.65 -3.47 -25.41
CA THR A 405 -19.45 -2.49 -24.68
C THR A 405 -20.72 -2.11 -25.44
N LYS A 406 -21.79 -1.84 -24.69
CA LYS A 406 -23.04 -1.31 -25.22
C LYS A 406 -23.08 0.22 -25.26
N LEU A 407 -22.09 0.89 -24.65
CA LEU A 407 -21.99 2.35 -24.63
C LEU A 407 -21.79 2.89 -26.04
N ALA A 408 -22.51 3.96 -26.38
CA ALA A 408 -22.28 4.73 -27.61
C ALA A 408 -21.20 5.79 -27.37
N GLU A 409 -20.71 6.38 -28.45
CA GLU A 409 -19.70 7.45 -28.41
C GLU A 409 -20.10 8.60 -27.47
N LYS A 410 -21.33 9.11 -27.61
CA LYS A 410 -21.90 10.14 -26.71
C LYS A 410 -21.95 9.70 -25.25
N ASP A 411 -22.15 8.40 -25.00
CA ASP A 411 -22.14 7.87 -23.64
C ASP A 411 -20.74 7.90 -23.04
N LEU A 412 -19.74 7.45 -23.81
CA LEU A 412 -18.34 7.48 -23.42
C LEU A 412 -17.85 8.91 -23.18
N ARG A 413 -18.12 9.82 -24.12
CA ARG A 413 -17.76 11.24 -23.99
C ARG A 413 -18.21 11.84 -22.67
N ASN A 414 -19.49 11.68 -22.34
CA ASN A 414 -20.04 12.23 -21.11
C ASN A 414 -19.41 11.59 -19.85
N LEU A 415 -19.11 10.29 -19.88
CA LEU A 415 -18.43 9.61 -18.78
C LEU A 415 -16.98 10.09 -18.61
N PHE A 416 -16.24 10.27 -19.70
CA PHE A 416 -14.88 10.83 -19.67
C PHE A 416 -14.88 12.27 -19.15
N GLU A 417 -15.77 13.12 -19.67
CA GLU A 417 -15.91 14.50 -19.21
C GLU A 417 -16.23 14.57 -17.71
N LEU A 418 -17.16 13.74 -17.21
CA LEU A 418 -17.46 13.66 -15.78
C LEU A 418 -16.27 13.19 -14.93
N ALA A 419 -15.38 12.38 -15.50
CA ALA A 419 -14.25 11.80 -14.80
C ALA A 419 -13.05 12.74 -14.69
N VAL A 420 -12.76 13.54 -15.73
CA VAL A 420 -11.52 14.32 -15.82
C VAL A 420 -11.69 15.80 -16.14
N THR A 421 -12.83 16.24 -16.69
CA THR A 421 -13.06 17.66 -17.02
C THR A 421 -13.79 18.36 -15.87
N ASN A 422 -13.45 19.63 -15.61
CA ASN A 422 -14.13 20.44 -14.59
C ASN A 422 -14.19 19.72 -13.23
N THR A 423 -13.08 19.10 -12.82
CA THR A 423 -13.04 18.30 -11.59
C THR A 423 -12.83 19.24 -10.40
N PRO A 424 -13.76 19.31 -9.43
CA PRO A 424 -13.57 20.13 -8.24
C PRO A 424 -12.52 19.53 -7.32
N PHE A 425 -11.74 20.39 -6.69
CA PHE A 425 -10.83 20.04 -5.62
C PHE A 425 -10.72 21.19 -4.62
N ARG A 426 -10.16 20.92 -3.44
CA ARG A 426 -9.88 21.95 -2.45
C ARG A 426 -8.39 22.07 -2.18
N PHE A 427 -7.99 23.30 -1.89
CA PHE A 427 -6.72 23.61 -1.23
C PHE A 427 -7.02 24.40 0.04
N TYR A 428 -6.69 23.83 1.20
CA TYR A 428 -7.22 24.27 2.50
C TYR A 428 -8.76 24.39 2.44
N ASP A 429 -9.28 25.59 2.70
CA ASP A 429 -10.71 25.90 2.80
C ASP A 429 -11.25 26.54 1.50
N GLN A 430 -10.44 26.58 0.44
CA GLN A 430 -10.82 27.17 -0.84
C GLN A 430 -11.07 26.10 -1.90
N LEU A 431 -12.11 26.32 -2.70
CA LEU A 431 -12.50 25.46 -3.83
C LEU A 431 -11.92 25.95 -5.14
N TYR A 432 -11.47 24.99 -5.93
CA TYR A 432 -10.92 25.17 -7.26
C TYR A 432 -11.47 24.10 -8.19
N MET A 433 -11.35 24.35 -9.49
CA MET A 433 -11.72 23.44 -10.57
C MET A 433 -10.50 23.21 -11.43
N GLN A 434 -10.22 21.96 -11.74
CA GLN A 434 -9.31 21.63 -12.83
C GLN A 434 -10.10 21.70 -14.13
N VAL A 435 -9.77 22.66 -14.98
CA VAL A 435 -10.45 22.93 -16.24
C VAL A 435 -9.74 22.31 -17.44
N ASP A 436 -8.42 22.13 -17.36
CA ASP A 436 -7.61 21.49 -18.39
C ASP A 436 -6.46 20.66 -17.79
N GLY A 437 -5.84 19.84 -18.63
CA GLY A 437 -4.93 18.79 -18.22
C GLY A 437 -5.64 17.65 -17.48
N VAL A 438 -4.85 16.68 -17.03
CA VAL A 438 -5.30 15.54 -16.25
C VAL A 438 -4.69 15.55 -14.85
N SER A 439 -5.48 15.26 -13.81
CA SER A 439 -4.99 15.27 -12.43
C SER A 439 -4.01 14.12 -12.17
N MET A 440 -2.81 14.44 -11.68
CA MET A 440 -1.77 13.46 -11.34
C MET A 440 -2.15 12.42 -10.25
N GLY A 441 -3.32 12.53 -9.62
CA GLY A 441 -3.85 11.51 -8.71
C GLY A 441 -5.03 10.71 -9.25
N SER A 442 -5.54 11.04 -10.45
CA SER A 442 -6.62 10.29 -11.08
C SER A 442 -6.10 8.96 -11.65
N PRO A 443 -6.80 7.83 -11.44
CA PRO A 443 -6.48 6.55 -12.08
C PRO A 443 -6.42 6.61 -13.60
N LEU A 444 -7.15 7.56 -14.21
CA LEU A 444 -7.28 7.69 -15.66
C LEU A 444 -6.18 8.56 -16.28
N ALA A 445 -5.54 9.42 -15.49
CA ALA A 445 -4.54 10.36 -16.00
C ALA A 445 -3.34 9.69 -16.70
N PRO A 446 -2.73 8.62 -16.15
CA PRO A 446 -1.59 7.97 -16.81
C PRO A 446 -1.93 7.42 -18.20
N ILE A 447 -3.08 6.76 -18.35
CA ILE A 447 -3.45 6.14 -19.62
C ILE A 447 -3.87 7.18 -20.66
N LEU A 448 -4.53 8.28 -20.27
CA LEU A 448 -4.85 9.37 -21.19
C LEU A 448 -3.60 10.10 -21.69
N ALA A 449 -2.65 10.38 -20.78
CA ALA A 449 -1.38 10.99 -21.16
C ALA A 449 -0.59 10.10 -22.11
N ASP A 450 -0.54 8.80 -21.84
CA ASP A 450 0.14 7.81 -22.69
C ASP A 450 -0.54 7.66 -24.07
N ILE A 451 -1.88 7.65 -24.13
CA ILE A 451 -2.62 7.67 -25.40
C ILE A 451 -2.30 8.91 -26.22
N PHE A 452 -2.29 10.08 -25.59
CA PHE A 452 -1.94 11.34 -26.25
C PHE A 452 -0.48 11.35 -26.73
N MET A 453 0.46 10.90 -25.90
CA MET A 453 1.87 10.81 -26.31
C MET A 453 2.08 9.85 -27.48
N ASN A 454 1.39 8.71 -27.49
CA ASN A 454 1.43 7.80 -28.64
C ASN A 454 0.80 8.39 -29.91
N HIS A 455 -0.07 9.40 -29.80
CA HIS A 455 -0.54 10.16 -30.96
C HIS A 455 0.53 11.14 -31.45
N VAL A 456 1.21 11.83 -30.54
CA VAL A 456 2.32 12.76 -30.86
C VAL A 456 3.54 12.05 -31.47
N GLU A 457 3.77 10.79 -31.08
CA GLU A 457 4.87 9.96 -31.62
C GLU A 457 4.62 9.43 -33.05
N GLN A 458 3.37 9.43 -33.53
CA GLN A 458 2.98 8.98 -34.87
C GLN A 458 3.03 10.12 -35.88
#